data_AF-A0A8J0SM88-F1
#
_entry.id   AF-A0A8J0SM88-F1
#
_cell.length_a   1.000
_cell.length_b   1.000
_cell.length_c   1.000
_cell.angle_alpha   90.00
_cell.angle_beta   90.00
_cell.angle_gamma   90.00
#
_symmetry.space_group_name_H-M   'P 1'
#
loop_
_entity.id
_entity.type
_entity.pdbx_description
1 polymer ?
#
loop_
_entity_poly.entity_id
_entity_poly.type
_entity_poly.pdbx_seq_one_letter_code
_entity_poly.pdbx_strand_id
1 'polypeptide(L)'
;MYLQTLLLRRLLQSVSPTWLPCRWLGGGEMSPSKLVRHWQSIFHDHGVPEPQESSEILIAHALGSKTFPSLPPSVAHTSVSVAQLRHIESMAQQRLKRVPIQYVIGEWDFLDITLQMRPPVFIPRPETEELVGLVLGASRRLQCSAEPLVLEVGCGSGAVSLSLLQRLPQARITAIDKTKAAVKLTEDNAVSLGLQNQIQVLLLDILADPPDPLLMWGPVDVLVSNPPYISTSDISQLDPEIVKYEDHAALDGGPDGMDVIRGILSFAPRLLKPGIFF
;
A
#
# COMPACT_ATOMS: atom_id res chain seq x y z
N MET A 1 -10.70 45.24 -11.40
CA MET A 1 -11.39 43.94 -11.24
C MET A 1 -11.50 43.14 -12.55
N TYR A 2 -11.87 43.75 -13.68
CA TYR A 2 -12.04 43.03 -14.98
C TYR A 2 -10.73 42.50 -15.62
N LEU A 3 -9.60 43.19 -15.44
CA LEU A 3 -8.30 42.80 -16.03
C LEU A 3 -7.62 41.62 -15.32
N GLN A 4 -7.82 41.45 -14.02
CA GLN A 4 -7.31 40.27 -13.27
C GLN A 4 -8.04 38.98 -13.68
N THR A 5 -9.34 39.06 -13.97
CA THR A 5 -10.14 37.92 -14.45
C THR A 5 -9.72 37.47 -15.85
N LEU A 6 -9.29 38.41 -16.71
CA LEU A 6 -8.81 38.13 -18.06
C LEU A 6 -7.41 37.50 -18.09
N LEU A 7 -6.51 37.92 -17.20
CA LEU A 7 -5.19 37.29 -17.05
C LEU A 7 -5.28 35.86 -16.49
N LEU A 8 -6.18 35.62 -15.53
CA LEU A 8 -6.45 34.29 -14.98
C LEU A 8 -7.01 33.35 -16.07
N ARG A 9 -7.88 33.87 -16.95
CA ARG A 9 -8.42 33.11 -18.09
C ARG A 9 -7.37 32.75 -19.14
N ARG A 10 -6.39 33.62 -19.39
CA ARG A 10 -5.30 33.32 -20.34
C ARG A 10 -4.29 32.30 -19.79
N LEU A 11 -4.02 32.32 -18.48
CA LEU A 11 -3.15 31.34 -17.82
C LEU A 11 -3.77 29.93 -17.75
N LEU A 12 -5.10 29.83 -17.72
CA LEU A 12 -5.82 28.54 -17.72
C LEU A 12 -5.95 27.92 -19.12
N GLN A 13 -5.73 28.68 -20.20
CA GLN A 13 -5.83 28.20 -21.58
C GLN A 13 -4.53 27.62 -22.14
N SER A 14 -3.38 27.84 -21.49
CA SER A 14 -2.07 27.32 -21.91
C SER A 14 -1.69 25.97 -21.32
N VAL A 15 -2.58 25.37 -20.52
CA VAL A 15 -2.41 24.03 -19.93
C VAL A 15 -3.49 23.14 -20.57
N SER A 16 -3.09 21.97 -21.10
CA SER A 16 -3.89 20.91 -21.74
C SER A 16 -5.35 20.87 -21.30
N PRO A 17 -6.33 20.60 -22.20
CA PRO A 17 -7.74 20.95 -22.06
C PRO A 17 -8.24 20.62 -20.65
N THR A 18 -8.25 21.66 -19.81
CA THR A 18 -8.43 21.55 -18.37
C THR A 18 -9.88 21.16 -18.12
N TRP A 19 -10.06 20.04 -17.43
CA TRP A 19 -11.38 19.52 -17.11
C TRP A 19 -12.11 20.45 -16.12
N LEU A 20 -11.51 21.51 -15.58
CA LEU A 20 -12.21 22.61 -14.91
C LEU A 20 -13.08 23.38 -15.92
N PRO A 21 -14.34 23.01 -16.15
CA PRO A 21 -15.06 23.58 -17.26
C PRO A 21 -15.51 24.95 -16.77
N CYS A 22 -15.31 25.97 -17.59
CA CYS A 22 -15.90 27.29 -17.38
C CYS A 22 -17.43 27.24 -17.09
N ARG A 23 -18.09 26.11 -17.38
CA ARG A 23 -19.48 25.79 -16.99
C ARG A 23 -19.73 25.67 -15.48
N TRP A 24 -18.72 25.44 -14.64
CA TRP A 24 -18.88 25.08 -13.21
C TRP A 24 -18.53 26.24 -12.27
N LEU A 25 -17.98 27.32 -12.84
CA LEU A 25 -17.87 28.63 -12.23
C LEU A 25 -19.19 29.43 -12.27
N GLY A 26 -20.27 28.81 -12.77
CA GLY A 26 -21.60 29.41 -12.96
C GLY A 26 -22.54 29.39 -11.74
N GLY A 27 -22.00 29.38 -10.51
CA GLY A 27 -22.77 29.69 -9.30
C GLY A 27 -23.45 28.52 -8.56
N GLY A 28 -23.15 27.26 -8.87
CA GLY A 28 -23.62 26.11 -8.09
C GLY A 28 -22.54 25.60 -7.14
N GLU A 29 -22.83 25.49 -5.84
CA GLU A 29 -21.91 24.89 -4.87
C GLU A 29 -21.59 23.43 -5.25
N MET A 30 -20.29 23.12 -5.35
CA MET A 30 -19.76 21.78 -5.61
C MET A 30 -19.68 21.03 -4.30
N SER A 31 -20.70 20.21 -4.03
CA SER A 31 -20.67 19.31 -2.89
C SER A 31 -19.79 18.08 -3.18
N PRO A 32 -19.18 17.46 -2.15
CA PRO A 32 -18.42 16.23 -2.28
C PRO A 32 -19.15 15.12 -3.06
N SER A 33 -20.45 14.91 -2.81
CA SER A 33 -21.23 13.88 -3.51
C SER A 33 -21.39 14.15 -5.02
N LYS A 34 -21.40 15.43 -5.44
CA LYS A 34 -21.40 15.76 -6.88
C LYS A 34 -20.06 15.43 -7.51
N LEU A 35 -18.95 15.65 -6.81
CA LEU A 35 -17.60 15.30 -7.28
C LEU A 35 -17.42 13.79 -7.41
N VAL A 36 -17.92 13.02 -6.44
CA VAL A 36 -17.90 11.54 -6.51
C VAL A 36 -18.63 11.05 -7.76
N ARG A 37 -19.90 11.45 -7.94
CA ARG A 37 -20.68 11.04 -9.13
C ARG A 37 -20.01 11.47 -10.44
N HIS A 38 -19.39 12.65 -10.43
CA HIS A 38 -18.71 13.17 -11.59
C HIS A 38 -17.52 12.28 -12.00
N TRP A 39 -16.58 12.03 -11.09
CA TRP A 39 -15.40 11.21 -11.39
C TRP A 39 -15.74 9.75 -11.59
N GLN A 40 -16.75 9.23 -10.91
CA GLN A 40 -17.26 7.87 -11.12
C GLN A 40 -17.68 7.67 -12.58
N SER A 41 -18.43 8.61 -13.15
CA SER A 41 -18.82 8.56 -14.57
C SER A 41 -17.60 8.58 -15.48
N ILE A 42 -16.64 9.47 -15.24
CA ILE A 42 -15.43 9.56 -16.07
C ILE A 42 -14.63 8.25 -16.01
N PHE A 43 -14.40 7.71 -14.81
CA PHE A 43 -13.64 6.48 -14.62
C PHE A 43 -14.33 5.30 -15.30
N HIS A 44 -15.65 5.18 -15.16
CA HIS A 44 -16.45 4.19 -15.86
C HIS A 44 -16.28 4.30 -17.39
N ASP A 45 -16.40 5.50 -17.95
CA ASP A 45 -16.33 5.73 -19.40
C ASP A 45 -14.93 5.45 -19.97
N HIS A 46 -13.88 5.50 -19.13
CA HIS A 46 -12.49 5.16 -19.49
C HIS A 46 -12.10 3.72 -19.08
N GLY A 47 -13.06 2.92 -18.61
CA GLY A 47 -12.89 1.53 -18.21
C GLY A 47 -11.98 1.32 -17.00
N VAL A 48 -11.77 2.35 -16.18
CA VAL A 48 -10.98 2.29 -14.94
C VAL A 48 -11.74 1.41 -13.92
N PRO A 49 -11.09 0.42 -13.28
CA PRO A 49 -11.79 -0.45 -12.33
C PRO A 49 -12.18 0.32 -11.06
N GLU A 50 -13.22 -0.18 -10.39
CA GLU A 50 -13.72 0.39 -9.11
C GLU A 50 -13.98 1.91 -9.20
N PRO A 51 -14.79 2.37 -10.17
CA PRO A 51 -14.96 3.79 -10.44
C PRO A 51 -15.61 4.55 -9.27
N GLN A 52 -16.50 3.89 -8.51
CA GLN A 52 -17.15 4.49 -7.35
C GLN A 52 -16.16 4.62 -6.20
N GLU A 53 -15.52 3.52 -5.81
CA GLU A 53 -14.58 3.43 -4.70
C GLU A 53 -13.39 4.37 -4.93
N SER A 54 -12.82 4.36 -6.15
CA SER A 54 -11.76 5.29 -6.55
C SER A 54 -12.19 6.74 -6.33
N SER A 55 -13.40 7.11 -6.75
CA SER A 55 -13.89 8.49 -6.60
C SER A 55 -14.11 8.86 -5.14
N GLU A 56 -14.73 7.99 -4.36
CA GLU A 56 -14.96 8.20 -2.92
C GLU A 56 -13.64 8.39 -2.16
N ILE A 57 -12.63 7.55 -2.42
CA ILE A 57 -11.31 7.64 -1.81
C ILE A 57 -10.61 8.95 -2.18
N LEU A 58 -10.59 9.32 -3.47
CA LEU A 58 -9.94 10.55 -3.92
C LEU A 58 -10.56 11.80 -3.27
N ILE A 59 -11.89 11.83 -3.18
CA ILE A 59 -12.59 12.98 -2.62
C ILE A 59 -12.40 13.01 -1.09
N ALA A 60 -12.49 11.86 -0.41
CA ALA A 60 -12.25 11.79 1.03
C ALA A 60 -10.84 12.25 1.38
N HIS A 61 -9.82 11.73 0.69
CA HIS A 61 -8.42 12.06 0.89
C HIS A 61 -8.16 13.56 0.68
N ALA A 62 -8.65 14.14 -0.42
CA ALA A 62 -8.50 15.58 -0.69
C ALA A 62 -9.19 16.48 0.34
N LEU A 63 -10.19 15.96 1.06
CA LEU A 63 -10.91 16.65 2.12
C LEU A 63 -10.38 16.32 3.53
N GLY A 64 -9.29 15.54 3.63
CA GLY A 64 -8.66 15.19 4.90
C GLY A 64 -9.44 14.17 5.72
N SER A 65 -10.22 13.31 5.09
CA SER A 65 -10.94 12.20 5.74
C SER A 65 -10.47 10.85 5.22
N LYS A 66 -10.45 9.84 6.09
CA LYS A 66 -10.07 8.46 5.72
C LYS A 66 -11.04 7.82 4.74
N THR A 67 -12.35 8.04 4.95
CA THR A 67 -13.40 7.48 4.10
C THR A 67 -14.41 8.56 3.72
N PHE A 68 -15.10 8.36 2.61
CA PHE A 68 -16.14 9.29 2.18
C PHE A 68 -17.32 9.36 3.18
N PRO A 69 -17.84 8.22 3.72
CA PRO A 69 -18.87 8.27 4.76
C PRO A 69 -18.44 8.94 6.08
N SER A 70 -17.13 8.99 6.39
CA SER A 70 -16.62 9.64 7.60
C SER A 70 -16.43 11.16 7.47
N LEU A 71 -16.81 11.76 6.33
CA LEU A 71 -16.72 13.21 6.16
C LEU A 71 -17.56 13.94 7.23
N PRO A 72 -17.00 14.96 7.91
CA PRO A 72 -17.77 15.75 8.86
C PRO A 72 -19.01 16.37 8.18
N PRO A 73 -20.17 16.45 8.86
CA PRO A 73 -21.37 17.09 8.28
C PRO A 73 -21.12 18.52 7.81
N SER A 74 -20.22 19.24 8.50
CA SER A 74 -19.76 20.58 8.12
C SER A 74 -19.01 20.62 6.80
N VAL A 75 -18.39 19.53 6.37
CA VAL A 75 -17.63 19.41 5.11
C VAL A 75 -18.49 18.79 3.99
N ALA A 76 -19.38 17.85 4.34
CA ALA A 76 -20.27 17.17 3.39
C ALA A 76 -21.21 18.12 2.62
N HIS A 77 -21.51 19.28 3.19
CA HIS A 77 -22.42 20.28 2.63
C HIS A 77 -21.74 21.61 2.26
N THR A 78 -20.41 21.72 2.43
CA THR A 78 -19.66 22.95 2.12
C THR A 78 -19.06 22.89 0.72
N SER A 79 -18.83 24.07 0.12
CA SER A 79 -18.15 24.19 -1.16
C SER A 79 -16.68 23.77 -1.06
N VAL A 80 -16.26 22.89 -1.97
CA VAL A 80 -14.85 22.46 -2.07
C VAL A 80 -14.00 23.60 -2.62
N SER A 81 -12.87 23.89 -1.96
CA SER A 81 -11.98 24.98 -2.35
C SER A 81 -11.30 24.71 -3.69
N VAL A 82 -10.85 25.78 -4.37
CA VAL A 82 -10.10 25.65 -5.64
C VAL A 82 -8.82 24.81 -5.49
N ALA A 83 -8.15 24.90 -4.33
CA ALA A 83 -6.96 24.10 -4.06
C ALA A 83 -7.29 22.61 -3.98
N GLN A 84 -8.36 22.25 -3.26
CA GLN A 84 -8.85 20.87 -3.16
C GLN A 84 -9.31 20.34 -4.52
N LEU A 85 -10.03 21.14 -5.32
CA LEU A 85 -10.44 20.75 -6.67
C LEU A 85 -9.25 20.42 -7.57
N ARG A 86 -8.19 21.24 -7.53
CA ARG A 86 -6.95 20.98 -8.28
C ARG A 86 -6.25 19.72 -7.80
N HIS A 87 -6.25 19.47 -6.49
CA HIS A 87 -5.66 18.27 -5.91
C HIS A 87 -6.42 17.01 -6.36
N ILE A 88 -7.75 17.03 -6.31
CA ILE A 88 -8.62 15.97 -6.82
C ILE A 88 -8.35 15.72 -8.31
N GLU A 89 -8.30 16.77 -9.12
CA GLU A 89 -8.03 16.65 -10.56
C GLU A 89 -6.66 16.00 -10.83
N SER A 90 -5.62 16.41 -10.12
CA SER A 90 -4.27 15.82 -10.23
C SER A 90 -4.29 14.31 -9.94
N MET A 91 -4.94 13.91 -8.84
CA MET A 91 -5.06 12.50 -8.48
C MET A 91 -5.90 11.71 -9.50
N ALA A 92 -7.02 12.27 -9.94
CA ALA A 92 -7.88 11.63 -10.92
C ALA A 92 -7.18 11.44 -12.28
N GLN A 93 -6.32 12.39 -12.70
CA GLN A 93 -5.49 12.24 -13.89
C GLN A 93 -4.48 11.09 -13.76
N GLN A 94 -3.95 10.83 -12.55
CA GLN A 94 -3.12 9.65 -12.31
C GLN A 94 -3.95 8.37 -12.38
N ARG A 95 -5.13 8.36 -11.75
CA ARG A 95 -6.04 7.21 -11.79
C ARG A 95 -6.47 6.86 -13.22
N LEU A 96 -6.71 7.86 -14.08
CA LEU A 96 -7.00 7.66 -15.51
C LEU A 96 -5.85 7.00 -16.29
N LYS A 97 -4.60 7.13 -15.81
CA LYS A 97 -3.44 6.42 -16.38
C LYS A 97 -3.33 4.98 -15.91
N ARG A 98 -4.33 4.49 -15.16
CA ARG A 98 -4.40 3.19 -14.48
C ARG A 98 -3.42 3.05 -13.32
N VAL A 99 -2.99 4.16 -12.70
CA VAL A 99 -2.22 4.06 -11.45
C VAL A 99 -3.14 3.49 -10.36
N PRO A 100 -2.70 2.46 -9.59
CA PRO A 100 -3.43 1.97 -8.43
C PRO A 100 -3.80 3.09 -7.45
N ILE A 101 -5.02 3.07 -6.91
CA ILE A 101 -5.54 4.16 -6.06
C ILE A 101 -4.65 4.41 -4.83
N GLN A 102 -4.07 3.35 -4.29
CA GLN A 102 -3.16 3.35 -3.14
C GLN A 102 -1.88 4.16 -3.42
N TYR A 103 -1.32 4.04 -4.62
CA TYR A 103 -0.18 4.87 -5.04
C TYR A 103 -0.60 6.29 -5.38
N VAL A 104 -1.83 6.51 -5.86
CA VAL A 104 -2.34 7.84 -6.16
C VAL A 104 -2.49 8.68 -4.89
N ILE A 105 -3.04 8.10 -3.82
CA ILE A 105 -3.16 8.79 -2.52
C ILE A 105 -1.90 8.70 -1.66
N GLY A 106 -0.99 7.75 -1.98
CA GLY A 106 0.32 7.62 -1.34
C GLY A 106 0.31 6.91 0.01
N GLU A 107 -0.84 6.37 0.44
CA GLU A 107 -1.02 5.65 1.68
C GLU A 107 -2.13 4.61 1.57
N TRP A 108 -2.14 3.63 2.46
CA TRP A 108 -3.19 2.63 2.55
C TRP A 108 -3.36 2.11 3.97
N ASP A 109 -4.61 1.89 4.38
CA ASP A 109 -4.90 1.26 5.65
C ASP A 109 -4.70 -0.26 5.50
N PHE A 110 -4.00 -0.85 6.47
CA PHE A 110 -3.79 -2.29 6.60
C PHE A 110 -4.01 -2.65 8.07
N LEU A 111 -5.05 -3.42 8.36
CA LEU A 111 -5.51 -3.64 9.73
C LEU A 111 -5.74 -2.31 10.50
N ASP A 112 -4.96 -2.06 11.54
CA ASP A 112 -5.04 -0.90 12.45
C ASP A 112 -3.94 0.14 12.19
N ILE A 113 -3.15 -0.03 11.12
CA ILE A 113 -2.08 0.90 10.73
C ILE A 113 -2.36 1.52 9.37
N THR A 114 -1.84 2.73 9.18
CA THR A 114 -1.80 3.40 7.87
C THR A 114 -0.35 3.36 7.40
N LEU A 115 -0.12 2.75 6.24
CA LEU A 115 1.18 2.60 5.61
C LEU A 115 1.31 3.60 4.47
N GLN A 116 2.48 4.23 4.33
CA GLN A 116 2.84 4.89 3.09
C GLN A 116 2.94 3.84 1.97
N MET A 117 2.50 4.23 0.77
CA MET A 117 2.49 3.39 -0.42
C MET A 117 3.16 4.12 -1.58
N ARG A 118 4.07 3.43 -2.27
CA ARG A 118 4.72 3.96 -3.47
C ARG A 118 5.20 2.84 -4.39
N PRO A 119 5.13 3.01 -5.72
CA PRO A 119 5.64 2.04 -6.66
C PRO A 119 7.16 1.89 -6.53
N PRO A 120 7.73 0.72 -6.86
CA PRO A 120 7.03 -0.46 -7.37
C PRO A 120 6.61 -1.45 -6.25
N VAL A 121 6.60 -1.03 -4.99
CA VAL A 121 6.43 -1.96 -3.85
C VAL A 121 5.01 -2.49 -3.77
N PHE A 122 4.89 -3.83 -3.75
CA PHE A 122 3.62 -4.56 -3.71
C PHE A 122 2.60 -3.96 -2.74
N ILE A 123 1.36 -3.83 -3.21
CA ILE A 123 0.27 -3.28 -2.40
C ILE A 123 -0.35 -4.42 -1.58
N PRO A 124 -0.32 -4.37 -0.23
CA PRO A 124 -0.90 -5.40 0.63
C PRO A 124 -2.36 -5.70 0.26
N ARG A 125 -2.72 -6.99 0.29
CA ARG A 125 -4.05 -7.47 -0.06
C ARG A 125 -4.85 -7.83 1.19
N PRO A 126 -6.19 -7.83 1.15
CA PRO A 126 -7.01 -8.25 2.30
C PRO A 126 -6.66 -9.63 2.85
N GLU A 127 -6.28 -10.58 1.99
CA GLU A 127 -5.86 -11.93 2.39
C GLU A 127 -4.59 -11.90 3.25
N THR A 128 -3.72 -10.89 3.08
CA THR A 128 -2.52 -10.69 3.91
C THR A 128 -2.89 -10.31 5.35
N GLU A 129 -4.08 -9.76 5.60
CA GLU A 129 -4.57 -9.49 6.97
C GLU A 129 -4.86 -10.79 7.73
N GLU A 130 -5.36 -11.82 7.04
CA GLU A 130 -5.63 -13.13 7.63
C GLU A 130 -4.32 -13.80 8.10
N LEU A 131 -3.23 -13.64 7.33
CA LEU A 131 -1.90 -14.13 7.70
C LEU A 131 -1.44 -13.57 9.06
N VAL A 132 -1.64 -12.27 9.31
CA VAL A 132 -1.33 -11.67 10.62
C VAL A 132 -2.15 -12.32 11.73
N GLY A 133 -3.42 -12.58 11.50
CA GLY A 133 -4.30 -13.28 12.44
C GLY A 133 -3.82 -14.69 12.77
N LEU A 134 -3.37 -15.44 11.76
CA LEU A 134 -2.81 -16.79 11.91
C LEU A 134 -1.53 -16.77 12.75
N VAL A 135 -0.61 -15.84 12.47
CA VAL A 135 0.64 -15.69 13.24
C VAL A 135 0.35 -15.40 14.71
N LEU A 136 -0.53 -14.44 15.00
CA LEU A 136 -0.91 -14.11 16.38
C LEU A 136 -1.57 -15.29 17.11
N GLY A 137 -2.37 -16.08 16.39
CA GLY A 137 -2.94 -17.32 16.88
C GLY A 137 -1.87 -18.36 17.23
N ALA A 138 -0.90 -18.55 16.34
CA ALA A 138 0.22 -19.47 16.52
C ALA A 138 1.12 -19.06 17.69
N SER A 139 1.52 -17.78 17.79
CA SER A 139 2.39 -17.29 18.87
C SER A 139 1.78 -17.53 20.26
N ARG A 140 0.46 -17.37 20.41
CA ARG A 140 -0.24 -17.68 21.67
C ARG A 140 -0.25 -19.17 21.99
N ARG A 141 -0.49 -20.03 20.98
CA ARG A 141 -0.54 -21.49 21.15
C ARG A 141 0.83 -22.07 21.47
N LEU A 142 1.87 -21.54 20.84
CA LEU A 142 3.25 -22.02 20.97
C LEU A 142 3.96 -21.48 22.22
N GLN A 143 3.29 -20.65 23.03
CA GLN A 143 3.86 -20.04 24.23
C GLN A 143 5.24 -19.40 23.94
N CYS A 144 5.33 -18.66 22.83
CA CYS A 144 6.57 -17.98 22.45
C CYS A 144 7.10 -17.14 23.64
N SER A 145 8.41 -16.88 23.65
CA SER A 145 9.07 -16.13 24.72
C SER A 145 8.39 -14.78 24.98
N ALA A 146 8.61 -14.24 26.19
CA ALA A 146 8.11 -12.91 26.56
C ALA A 146 8.51 -11.81 25.55
N GLU A 147 9.66 -11.98 24.89
CA GLU A 147 10.11 -11.21 23.72
C GLU A 147 10.22 -12.16 22.50
N PRO A 148 9.17 -12.34 21.69
CA PRO A 148 9.23 -13.25 20.53
C PRO A 148 10.09 -12.67 19.40
N LEU A 149 10.95 -13.50 18.82
CA LEU A 149 11.74 -13.16 17.64
C LEU A 149 10.99 -13.57 16.39
N VAL A 150 10.73 -12.63 15.49
CA VAL A 150 10.00 -12.86 14.24
C VAL A 150 10.91 -12.56 13.04
N LEU A 151 10.91 -13.44 12.06
CA LEU A 151 11.49 -13.20 10.73
C LEU A 151 10.37 -13.05 9.72
N GLU A 152 10.32 -11.93 9.00
CA GLU A 152 9.51 -11.78 7.80
C GLU A 152 10.40 -11.84 6.54
N VAL A 153 10.04 -12.72 5.60
CA VAL A 153 10.67 -12.78 4.27
C VAL A 153 9.77 -12.13 3.23
N GLY A 154 10.29 -11.13 2.51
CA GLY A 154 9.55 -10.36 1.50
C GLY A 154 8.69 -9.27 2.14
N CYS A 155 9.29 -8.40 2.94
CA CYS A 155 8.53 -7.48 3.80
C CYS A 155 7.79 -6.36 3.04
N GLY A 156 8.17 -6.04 1.79
CA GLY A 156 7.43 -5.09 0.97
C GLY A 156 7.27 -3.72 1.62
N SER A 157 6.03 -3.32 1.94
CA SER A 157 5.71 -2.07 2.65
C SER A 157 5.86 -2.15 4.17
N GLY A 158 6.16 -3.33 4.71
CA GLY A 158 6.21 -3.63 6.14
C GLY A 158 4.86 -4.03 6.73
N ALA A 159 3.85 -4.31 5.91
CA ALA A 159 2.48 -4.54 6.37
C ALA A 159 2.36 -5.59 7.47
N VAL A 160 2.92 -6.79 7.26
CA VAL A 160 2.85 -7.87 8.25
C VAL A 160 3.70 -7.54 9.48
N SER A 161 4.99 -7.23 9.31
CA SER A 161 5.90 -6.88 10.42
C SER A 161 5.35 -5.76 11.32
N LEU A 162 4.92 -4.65 10.73
CA LEU A 162 4.51 -3.47 11.50
C LEU A 162 3.17 -3.69 12.20
N SER A 163 2.23 -4.42 11.58
CA SER A 163 0.98 -4.82 12.24
C SER A 163 1.18 -5.84 13.35
N LEU A 164 2.18 -6.73 13.23
CA LEU A 164 2.57 -7.63 14.31
C LEU A 164 3.15 -6.85 15.49
N LEU A 165 4.02 -5.86 15.26
CA LEU A 165 4.59 -5.04 16.33
C LEU A 165 3.54 -4.22 17.10
N GLN A 166 2.48 -3.75 16.44
CA GLN A 166 1.36 -3.09 17.15
C GLN A 166 0.63 -4.02 18.12
N ARG A 167 0.56 -5.32 17.82
CA ARG A 167 -0.18 -6.33 18.61
C ARG A 167 0.72 -7.13 19.56
N LEU A 168 2.01 -7.17 19.27
CA LEU A 168 3.06 -7.84 20.05
C LEU A 168 4.15 -6.81 20.38
N PRO A 169 3.90 -5.86 21.30
CA PRO A 169 4.83 -4.75 21.60
C PRO A 169 6.14 -5.18 22.29
N GLN A 170 6.31 -6.48 22.57
CA GLN A 170 7.56 -7.06 23.08
C GLN A 170 8.33 -7.83 21.99
N ALA A 171 7.76 -7.97 20.80
CA ALA A 171 8.40 -8.69 19.71
C ALA A 171 9.60 -7.91 19.18
N ARG A 172 10.59 -8.65 18.68
CA ARG A 172 11.63 -8.10 17.81
C ARG A 172 11.51 -8.73 16.45
N ILE A 173 11.55 -7.90 15.42
CA ILE A 173 11.35 -8.36 14.06
C ILE A 173 12.61 -8.12 13.23
N THR A 174 13.07 -9.16 12.54
CA THR A 174 13.96 -9.03 11.39
C THR A 174 13.09 -9.15 10.14
N ALA A 175 13.09 -8.13 9.29
CA ALA A 175 12.34 -8.09 8.05
C ALA A 175 13.32 -8.04 6.89
N ILE A 176 13.15 -8.89 5.89
CA ILE A 176 14.04 -8.91 4.72
C ILE A 176 13.28 -8.71 3.43
N ASP A 177 13.94 -8.06 2.47
CA ASP A 177 13.46 -7.98 1.10
C ASP A 177 14.65 -7.90 0.14
N LYS A 178 14.50 -8.48 -1.06
CA LYS A 178 15.55 -8.45 -2.09
C LYS A 178 15.67 -7.09 -2.77
N THR A 179 14.68 -6.20 -2.59
CA THR A 179 14.61 -4.90 -3.26
C THR A 179 14.90 -3.73 -2.32
N LYS A 180 15.71 -2.77 -2.79
CA LYS A 180 16.00 -1.53 -2.04
C LYS A 180 14.75 -0.69 -1.79
N ALA A 181 13.79 -0.73 -2.72
CA ALA A 181 12.56 0.04 -2.63
C ALA A 181 11.67 -0.43 -1.47
N ALA A 182 11.49 -1.76 -1.32
CA ALA A 182 10.75 -2.35 -0.22
C ALA A 182 11.44 -2.14 1.12
N VAL A 183 12.76 -2.37 1.21
CA VAL A 183 13.54 -2.10 2.42
C VAL A 183 13.33 -0.66 2.88
N LYS A 184 13.51 0.31 1.97
CA LYS A 184 13.36 1.72 2.30
C LYS A 184 11.93 2.09 2.69
N LEU A 185 10.91 1.48 2.06
CA LEU A 185 9.51 1.73 2.40
C LEU A 185 9.13 1.16 3.76
N THR A 186 9.58 -0.06 4.07
CA THR A 186 9.40 -0.67 5.38
C THR A 186 10.05 0.19 6.47
N GLU A 187 11.27 0.69 6.25
CA GLU A 187 11.94 1.61 7.18
C GLU A 187 11.17 2.93 7.38
N ASP A 188 10.70 3.55 6.29
CA ASP A 188 9.92 4.80 6.38
C ASP A 188 8.62 4.61 7.15
N ASN A 189 7.92 3.50 6.90
CA ASN A 189 6.70 3.14 7.63
C ASN A 189 6.99 2.83 9.10
N ALA A 190 8.09 2.13 9.39
CA ALA A 190 8.50 1.88 10.77
C ALA A 190 8.76 3.19 11.53
N VAL A 191 9.43 4.16 10.91
CA VAL A 191 9.66 5.49 11.50
C VAL A 191 8.34 6.24 11.68
N SER A 192 7.46 6.24 10.67
CA SER A 192 6.16 6.92 10.73
C SER A 192 5.27 6.38 11.84
N LEU A 193 5.39 5.10 12.18
CA LEU A 193 4.62 4.44 13.23
C LEU A 193 5.35 4.42 14.60
N GLY A 194 6.59 4.93 14.69
CA GLY A 194 7.39 4.91 15.92
C GLY A 194 7.91 3.51 16.32
N LEU A 195 8.02 2.59 15.37
CA LEU A 195 8.38 1.19 15.56
C LEU A 195 9.82 0.84 15.17
N GLN A 196 10.60 1.81 14.69
CA GLN A 196 11.95 1.62 14.14
C GLN A 196 12.97 0.99 15.10
N ASN A 197 12.73 1.04 16.41
CA ASN A 197 13.61 0.44 17.41
C ASN A 197 13.32 -1.06 17.66
N GLN A 198 12.21 -1.58 17.13
CA GLN A 198 11.77 -2.97 17.32
C GLN A 198 11.91 -3.81 16.04
N ILE A 199 12.28 -3.18 14.92
CA ILE A 199 12.44 -3.82 13.63
C ILE A 199 13.83 -3.54 13.06
N GLN A 200 14.45 -4.59 12.51
CA GLN A 200 15.64 -4.48 11.67
C GLN A 200 15.27 -4.90 10.25
N VAL A 201 15.45 -3.99 9.29
CA VAL A 201 15.16 -4.26 7.88
C VAL A 201 16.47 -4.51 7.13
N LEU A 202 16.55 -5.61 6.39
CA LEU A 202 17.76 -6.00 5.65
C LEU A 202 17.47 -6.16 4.16
N LEU A 203 18.37 -5.62 3.34
CA LEU A 203 18.42 -5.95 1.91
C LEU A 203 19.08 -7.32 1.75
N LEU A 204 18.27 -8.35 1.53
CA LEU A 204 18.72 -9.74 1.46
C LEU A 204 17.77 -10.56 0.57
N ASP A 205 18.33 -11.33 -0.35
CA ASP A 205 17.61 -12.32 -1.15
C ASP A 205 17.75 -13.71 -0.53
N ILE A 206 16.64 -14.27 -0.04
CA ILE A 206 16.62 -15.59 0.61
C ILE A 206 17.12 -16.72 -0.29
N LEU A 207 17.10 -16.54 -1.62
CA LEU A 207 17.55 -17.54 -2.58
C LEU A 207 19.05 -17.43 -2.90
N ALA A 208 19.65 -16.25 -2.73
CA ALA A 208 21.00 -15.97 -3.19
C ALA A 208 22.00 -15.69 -2.06
N ASP A 209 21.51 -15.19 -0.92
CA ASP A 209 22.34 -14.72 0.19
C ASP A 209 22.39 -15.72 1.35
N PRO A 210 23.48 -15.74 2.14
CA PRO A 210 23.58 -16.60 3.30
C PRO A 210 22.60 -16.17 4.41
N PRO A 211 22.02 -17.12 5.18
CA PRO A 211 21.03 -16.82 6.21
C PRO A 211 21.64 -16.31 7.53
N ASP A 212 22.97 -16.30 7.66
CA ASP A 212 23.68 -15.91 8.89
C ASP A 212 23.26 -14.53 9.46
N PRO A 213 23.02 -13.48 8.65
CA PRO A 213 22.50 -12.20 9.15
C PRO A 213 21.11 -12.29 9.80
N LEU A 214 20.31 -13.31 9.45
CA LEU A 214 18.95 -13.51 9.96
C LEU A 214 18.93 -14.07 11.38
N LEU A 215 20.06 -14.58 11.86
CA LEU A 215 20.22 -15.19 13.18
C LEU A 215 20.88 -14.24 14.19
N MET A 216 20.81 -12.93 13.96
CA MET A 216 21.43 -11.91 14.83
C MET A 216 21.03 -12.04 16.30
N TRP A 217 19.77 -12.42 16.56
CA TRP A 217 19.23 -12.64 17.90
C TRP A 217 19.06 -14.13 18.23
N GLY A 218 19.61 -15.02 17.41
CA GLY A 218 19.42 -16.46 17.47
C GLY A 218 18.26 -16.95 16.60
N PRO A 219 17.92 -18.25 16.69
CA PRO A 219 16.79 -18.83 15.98
C PRO A 219 15.47 -18.15 16.36
N VAL A 220 14.60 -17.95 15.37
CA VAL A 220 13.35 -17.20 15.52
C VAL A 220 12.20 -18.07 16.03
N ASP A 221 11.28 -17.44 16.75
CA ASP A 221 10.03 -18.05 17.24
C ASP A 221 8.96 -18.13 16.14
N VAL A 222 9.04 -17.25 15.15
CA VAL A 222 8.10 -17.18 14.02
C VAL A 222 8.88 -16.85 12.75
N LEU A 223 8.62 -17.62 11.69
CA LEU A 223 9.00 -17.27 10.33
C LEU A 223 7.71 -17.07 9.54
N VAL A 224 7.51 -15.88 8.99
CA VAL A 224 6.34 -15.52 8.18
C VAL A 224 6.79 -15.00 6.82
N SER A 225 5.98 -15.23 5.79
CA SER A 225 6.21 -14.68 4.47
C SER A 225 4.90 -14.64 3.69
N ASN A 226 4.74 -13.60 2.87
CA ASN A 226 3.80 -13.58 1.76
C ASN A 226 4.60 -13.50 0.46
N PRO A 227 5.27 -14.60 0.05
CA PRO A 227 6.20 -14.58 -1.07
C PRO A 227 5.45 -14.47 -2.40
N PRO A 228 6.11 -14.11 -3.51
CA PRO A 228 5.53 -14.26 -4.83
C PRO A 228 5.17 -15.73 -5.10
N TYR A 229 3.95 -15.97 -5.57
CA TYR A 229 3.39 -17.30 -5.81
C TYR A 229 2.73 -17.46 -7.20
N ILE A 230 2.78 -16.42 -8.04
CA ILE A 230 2.17 -16.46 -9.36
C ILE A 230 3.14 -17.13 -10.32
N SER A 231 2.65 -18.06 -11.14
CA SER A 231 3.49 -18.70 -12.16
C SER A 231 3.95 -17.66 -13.19
N THR A 232 5.18 -17.77 -13.68
CA THR A 232 5.72 -16.80 -14.65
C THR A 232 4.83 -16.65 -15.90
N SER A 233 4.15 -17.72 -16.34
CA SER A 233 3.24 -17.67 -17.49
C SER A 233 1.98 -16.86 -17.25
N ASP A 234 1.50 -16.79 -16.00
CA ASP A 234 0.22 -16.18 -15.66
C ASP A 234 0.35 -14.67 -15.39
N ILE A 235 1.56 -14.16 -15.15
CA ILE A 235 1.81 -12.73 -14.89
C ILE A 235 1.26 -11.84 -16.02
N SER A 236 1.41 -12.28 -17.27
CA SER A 236 0.92 -11.53 -18.44
C SER A 236 -0.61 -11.40 -18.51
N GLN A 237 -1.33 -12.19 -17.73
CA GLN A 237 -2.80 -12.20 -17.67
C GLN A 237 -3.35 -11.34 -16.52
N LEU A 238 -2.47 -10.80 -15.66
CA LEU A 238 -2.88 -9.94 -14.56
C LEU A 238 -3.41 -8.59 -15.07
N ASP A 239 -4.19 -7.92 -14.21
CA ASP A 239 -4.76 -6.62 -14.55
C ASP A 239 -3.68 -5.59 -14.92
N PRO A 240 -3.95 -4.69 -15.88
CA PRO A 240 -2.98 -3.69 -16.34
C PRO A 240 -2.38 -2.84 -15.22
N GLU A 241 -3.17 -2.54 -14.19
CA GLU A 241 -2.77 -1.81 -13.00
C GLU A 241 -1.63 -2.53 -12.27
N ILE A 242 -1.72 -3.86 -12.15
CA ILE A 242 -0.74 -4.71 -11.47
C ILE A 242 0.53 -4.81 -12.32
N VAL A 243 0.38 -5.24 -13.58
CA VAL A 243 1.52 -5.46 -14.49
C VAL A 243 2.32 -4.16 -14.71
N LYS A 244 1.66 -3.00 -14.77
CA LYS A 244 2.33 -1.75 -15.11
C LYS A 244 2.99 -1.04 -13.92
N TYR A 245 2.48 -1.23 -12.71
CA TYR A 245 2.86 -0.39 -11.56
C TYR A 245 3.43 -1.17 -10.37
N GLU A 246 3.20 -2.48 -10.28
CA GLU A 246 3.81 -3.32 -9.24
C GLU A 246 5.07 -4.01 -9.75
N ASP A 247 6.00 -4.31 -8.84
CA ASP A 247 7.22 -5.03 -9.18
C ASP A 247 6.89 -6.45 -9.64
N HIS A 248 7.25 -6.80 -10.88
CA HIS A 248 7.04 -8.15 -11.40
C HIS A 248 7.77 -9.19 -10.54
N ALA A 249 8.93 -8.83 -9.98
CA ALA A 249 9.69 -9.71 -9.12
C ALA A 249 9.03 -9.97 -7.75
N ALA A 250 8.04 -9.14 -7.36
CA ALA A 250 7.19 -9.35 -6.19
C ALA A 250 5.95 -10.21 -6.50
N LEU A 251 5.72 -10.56 -7.77
CA LEU A 251 4.62 -11.40 -8.24
C LEU A 251 5.11 -12.77 -8.72
N ASP A 252 6.26 -12.81 -9.41
CA ASP A 252 6.81 -14.00 -10.05
C ASP A 252 7.39 -15.00 -9.05
N GLY A 253 6.66 -16.09 -8.84
CA GLY A 253 7.08 -17.22 -8.01
C GLY A 253 7.84 -18.29 -8.80
N GLY A 254 8.21 -18.03 -10.05
CA GLY A 254 8.88 -18.97 -10.94
C GLY A 254 7.92 -19.81 -11.79
N PRO A 255 8.42 -20.84 -12.50
CA PRO A 255 7.64 -21.59 -13.49
C PRO A 255 6.35 -22.22 -12.96
N ASP A 256 6.32 -22.58 -11.67
CA ASP A 256 5.16 -23.16 -11.00
C ASP A 256 4.72 -22.36 -9.75
N GLY A 257 5.26 -21.16 -9.55
CA GLY A 257 4.93 -20.29 -8.42
C GLY A 257 5.56 -20.68 -7.08
N MET A 258 6.44 -21.70 -7.03
CA MET A 258 6.91 -22.27 -5.77
C MET A 258 8.39 -22.02 -5.44
N ASP A 259 9.14 -21.27 -6.26
CA ASP A 259 10.59 -21.15 -6.10
C ASP A 259 10.98 -20.46 -4.78
N VAL A 260 10.38 -19.31 -4.49
CA VAL A 260 10.65 -18.58 -3.23
C VAL A 260 10.15 -19.38 -2.02
N ILE A 261 8.99 -20.03 -2.15
CA ILE A 261 8.41 -20.87 -1.09
C ILE A 261 9.37 -22.04 -0.75
N ARG A 262 9.88 -22.75 -1.76
CA ARG A 262 10.87 -23.82 -1.58
C ARG A 262 12.15 -23.31 -0.93
N GLY A 263 12.62 -22.13 -1.35
CA GLY A 263 13.78 -21.47 -0.75
C GLY A 263 13.58 -21.26 0.75
N ILE A 264 12.49 -20.60 1.14
CA ILE A 264 12.14 -20.35 2.54
C ILE A 264 12.07 -21.66 3.33
N LEU A 265 11.36 -22.66 2.83
CA LEU A 265 11.20 -23.96 3.50
C LEU A 265 12.53 -24.70 3.67
N SER A 266 13.48 -24.54 2.73
CA SER A 266 14.80 -25.16 2.82
C SER A 266 15.65 -24.57 3.97
N PHE A 267 15.47 -23.29 4.29
CA PHE A 267 16.18 -22.61 5.37
C PHE A 267 15.46 -22.68 6.72
N ALA A 268 14.14 -22.94 6.72
CA ALA A 268 13.32 -22.94 7.93
C ALA A 268 13.89 -23.82 9.08
N PRO A 269 14.43 -25.04 8.86
CA PRO A 269 15.01 -25.84 9.93
C PRO A 269 16.24 -25.23 10.61
N ARG A 270 16.97 -24.35 9.92
CA ARG A 270 18.13 -23.63 10.47
C ARG A 270 17.72 -22.33 11.15
N LEU A 271 16.60 -21.74 10.72
CA LEU A 271 16.12 -20.44 11.18
C LEU A 271 15.18 -20.53 12.40
N LEU A 272 14.35 -21.57 12.47
CA LEU A 272 13.34 -21.73 13.53
C LEU A 272 13.92 -22.36 14.79
N LYS A 273 13.39 -21.97 15.96
CA LYS A 273 13.59 -22.72 17.20
C LYS A 273 13.00 -24.15 17.09
N PRO A 274 13.58 -25.16 17.77
CA PRO A 274 13.02 -26.50 17.80
C PRO A 274 11.56 -26.53 18.28
N GLY A 275 10.69 -27.29 17.61
CA GLY A 275 9.28 -27.46 17.99
C GLY A 275 8.32 -26.38 17.49
N ILE A 276 8.82 -25.40 16.73
CA ILE A 276 8.00 -24.40 16.03
C ILE A 276 7.69 -24.91 14.61
N PHE A 277 6.43 -24.76 14.18
CA PHE A 277 5.96 -25.12 12.84
C PHE A 277 5.54 -23.86 12.07
N PHE A 278 5.80 -23.88 10.75
CA PHE A 278 5.45 -22.84 9.77
C PHE A 278 3.95 -22.86 9.45
#